data_AF-A0A651DW01-F1
#
_entry.id   AF-A0A651DW01-F1
#
_cell.length_a   1.000
_cell.length_b   1.000
_cell.length_c   1.000
_cell.angle_alpha   90.00
_cell.angle_beta   90.00
_cell.angle_gamma   90.00
#
_symmetry.space_group_name_H-M   'P 1'
#
loop_
_entity.id
_entity.type
_entity.pdbx_description
1 polymer ?
#
loop_
_entity_poly.entity_id
_entity_poly.type
_entity_poly.pdbx_seq_one_letter_code
_entity_poly.pdbx_strand_id
1 'polypeptide(L)'
;MRGRNGFFRVTVLGLAVVLFISGCESFFTSNAFSGLQRDPANMSAAELEIFAADALASGDRTTIKKTFDALLKATEGSTRTASQTSTLVELGVAATGIPQLLTAVVAADGDLEGLDADALLSGFDSATAKLTADIALAADPGTLTGQQYAYAALGLVGAIGAEAESFEALSGADGIDDAQTLLGLSIAAYEAEGKEDSETYQLLIDLQGQIT
;
A
#
# COMPACT_ATOMS: atom_id res chain seq x y z
N MET A 1 59.64 5.24 16.30
CA MET A 1 58.19 5.47 16.47
C MET A 1 57.46 4.42 15.64
N ARG A 2 56.99 3.37 16.31
CA ARG A 2 56.33 2.18 15.74
C ARG A 2 54.86 2.23 16.17
N GLY A 3 53.97 1.81 15.27
CA GLY A 3 52.62 1.33 15.64
C GLY A 3 51.51 2.36 15.64
N ARG A 4 50.94 2.68 14.47
CA ARG A 4 49.54 3.16 14.40
C ARG A 4 48.81 2.99 13.07
N ASN A 5 49.40 2.31 12.09
CA ASN A 5 48.81 2.17 10.75
C ASN A 5 48.31 0.75 10.41
N GLY A 6 48.53 -0.23 11.30
CA GLY A 6 48.09 -1.61 11.08
C GLY A 6 46.63 -1.87 11.49
N PHE A 7 46.15 -1.21 12.54
CA PHE A 7 44.81 -1.44 13.09
C PHE A 7 43.71 -0.94 12.14
N PHE A 8 43.92 0.22 11.49
CA PHE A 8 42.93 0.81 10.59
C PHE A 8 42.71 -0.01 9.29
N ARG A 9 43.72 -0.75 8.83
CA ARG A 9 43.62 -1.57 7.60
C ARG A 9 42.88 -2.90 7.84
N VAL A 10 42.92 -3.44 9.06
CA VAL A 10 42.20 -4.68 9.41
C VAL A 10 40.71 -4.39 9.66
N THR A 11 40.37 -3.23 10.24
CA THR A 11 38.96 -2.85 10.48
C THR A 11 38.20 -2.52 9.21
N VAL A 12 38.83 -1.85 8.23
CA VAL A 12 38.18 -1.53 6.94
C VAL A 12 37.96 -2.79 6.09
N LEU A 13 38.89 -3.75 6.13
CA LEU A 13 38.73 -5.03 5.42
C LEU A 13 37.64 -5.90 6.09
N GLY A 14 37.55 -5.88 7.42
CA GLY A 14 36.50 -6.57 8.17
C GLY A 14 35.10 -6.02 7.89
N LEU A 15 34.95 -4.68 7.82
CA LEU A 15 33.68 -4.04 7.49
C LEU A 15 33.24 -4.34 6.04
N ALA A 16 34.18 -4.37 5.09
CA ALA A 16 33.89 -4.72 3.70
C ALA A 16 33.46 -6.19 3.54
N VAL A 17 34.03 -7.12 4.33
CA VAL A 17 33.63 -8.53 4.33
C VAL A 17 32.27 -8.74 5.00
N VAL A 18 31.95 -8.02 6.08
CA VAL A 18 30.61 -8.05 6.70
C VAL A 18 29.55 -7.48 5.75
N LEU A 19 29.84 -6.38 5.04
CA LEU A 19 28.96 -5.83 4.00
C LEU A 19 28.77 -6.80 2.82
N PHE A 20 29.81 -7.56 2.45
CA PHE A 20 29.70 -8.58 1.38
C PHE A 20 28.89 -9.81 1.81
N ILE A 21 28.93 -10.22 3.09
CA ILE A 21 28.16 -11.38 3.57
C ILE A 21 26.69 -11.02 3.81
N SER A 22 26.37 -9.79 4.26
CA SER A 22 24.98 -9.30 4.30
C SER A 22 24.36 -9.05 2.92
N GLY A 23 25.18 -8.89 1.87
CA GLY A 23 24.70 -8.77 0.49
C GLY A 23 24.32 -10.11 -0.16
N CYS A 24 24.83 -11.24 0.34
CA CYS A 24 24.61 -12.56 -0.27
C CYS A 24 23.28 -13.23 0.09
N GLU A 25 22.56 -12.78 1.12
CA GLU A 25 21.20 -13.28 1.38
C GLU A 25 20.20 -12.86 0.30
N SER A 26 20.49 -11.80 -0.47
CA SER A 26 19.66 -11.34 -1.58
C SER A 26 19.80 -12.17 -2.86
N PHE A 27 20.89 -12.94 -3.01
CA PHE A 27 21.20 -13.64 -4.27
C PHE A 27 20.72 -15.10 -4.30
N PHE A 28 20.44 -15.72 -3.15
CA PHE A 28 19.83 -17.06 -3.07
C PHE A 28 18.33 -17.04 -2.69
N THR A 29 17.80 -15.91 -2.23
CA THR A 29 16.35 -15.69 -2.13
C THR A 29 15.74 -15.18 -3.44
N SER A 30 16.56 -14.59 -4.32
CA SER A 30 16.25 -14.40 -5.74
C SER A 30 16.34 -15.73 -6.46
N ASN A 31 15.33 -16.57 -6.21
CA ASN A 31 15.07 -17.85 -6.84
C ASN A 31 15.32 -17.71 -8.35
N ALA A 32 16.39 -18.30 -8.89
CA ALA A 32 16.72 -18.26 -10.32
C ALA A 32 15.65 -18.96 -11.21
N PHE A 33 14.59 -19.47 -10.57
CA PHE A 33 13.36 -19.99 -11.17
C PHE A 33 12.15 -19.06 -10.99
N SER A 34 12.30 -17.82 -10.53
CA SER A 34 11.22 -16.82 -10.54
C SER A 34 10.69 -16.55 -11.95
N GLY A 35 11.46 -16.87 -13.00
CA GLY A 35 11.02 -16.88 -14.40
C GLY A 35 10.07 -18.04 -14.79
N LEU A 36 9.86 -19.03 -13.92
CA LEU A 36 8.70 -19.95 -13.96
C LEU A 36 7.54 -19.39 -13.12
N GLN A 37 7.41 -18.06 -13.12
CA GLN A 37 6.37 -17.28 -12.46
C GLN A 37 5.02 -17.93 -12.73
N ARG A 38 4.48 -18.52 -11.68
CA ARG A 38 3.21 -19.21 -11.66
C ARG A 38 2.16 -18.16 -11.98
N ASP A 39 1.54 -18.25 -13.16
CA ASP A 39 0.59 -17.23 -13.62
C ASP A 39 -0.64 -17.18 -12.69
N PRO A 40 -0.87 -16.08 -11.95
CA PRO A 40 -1.96 -15.98 -10.99
C PRO A 40 -3.33 -16.15 -11.66
N ALA A 41 -3.45 -15.88 -12.96
CA ALA A 41 -4.72 -16.03 -13.68
C ALA A 41 -5.26 -17.48 -13.71
N ASN A 42 -4.42 -18.48 -13.43
CA ASN A 42 -4.79 -19.90 -13.45
C ASN A 42 -4.86 -20.53 -12.04
N MET A 43 -4.75 -19.72 -10.98
CA MET A 43 -4.80 -20.19 -9.60
C MET A 43 -6.23 -20.15 -9.03
N SER A 44 -6.50 -21.00 -8.04
CA SER A 44 -7.73 -20.89 -7.24
C SER A 44 -7.67 -19.70 -6.27
N ALA A 45 -8.82 -19.24 -5.76
CA ALA A 45 -8.87 -18.13 -4.81
C ALA A 45 -8.01 -18.36 -3.55
N ALA A 46 -8.01 -19.58 -3.01
CA ALA A 46 -7.18 -19.92 -1.84
C ALA A 46 -5.67 -19.91 -2.15
N GLU A 47 -5.27 -20.32 -3.35
CA GLU A 47 -3.87 -20.22 -3.79
C GLU A 47 -3.46 -18.76 -4.03
N LEU A 48 -4.38 -17.93 -4.52
CA LEU A 48 -4.17 -16.50 -4.73
C LEU A 48 -4.00 -15.74 -3.41
N GLU A 49 -4.74 -16.10 -2.35
CA GLU A 49 -4.54 -15.50 -1.02
C GLU A 49 -3.14 -15.81 -0.47
N ILE A 50 -2.63 -17.03 -0.68
CA ILE A 50 -1.26 -17.39 -0.29
C ILE A 50 -0.24 -16.62 -1.15
N PHE A 51 -0.47 -16.55 -2.45
CA PHE A 51 0.40 -15.84 -3.39
C PHE A 51 0.40 -14.32 -3.17
N ALA A 52 -0.67 -13.75 -2.61
CA ALA A 52 -0.79 -12.33 -2.34
C ALA A 52 0.31 -11.82 -1.40
N ALA A 53 0.68 -12.60 -0.37
CA ALA A 53 1.76 -12.23 0.54
C ALA A 53 3.11 -12.09 -0.18
N ASP A 54 3.43 -13.02 -1.08
CA ASP A 54 4.65 -12.97 -1.90
C ASP A 54 4.61 -11.77 -2.88
N ALA A 55 3.45 -11.54 -3.50
CA ALA A 55 3.25 -10.40 -4.40
C ALA A 55 3.46 -9.06 -3.67
N LEU A 56 2.85 -8.89 -2.49
CA LEU A 56 3.02 -7.70 -1.65
C LEU A 56 4.47 -7.53 -1.22
N ALA A 57 5.12 -8.60 -0.75
CA ALA A 57 6.52 -8.56 -0.33
C ALA A 57 7.50 -8.23 -1.47
N SER A 58 7.16 -8.57 -2.72
CA SER A 58 7.98 -8.24 -3.88
C SER A 58 8.05 -6.74 -4.18
N GLY A 59 7.03 -5.97 -3.78
CA GLY A 59 6.87 -4.56 -4.16
C GLY A 59 6.64 -4.31 -5.66
N ASP A 60 6.59 -5.36 -6.49
CA ASP A 60 6.33 -5.21 -7.93
C ASP A 60 4.83 -4.96 -8.16
N ARG A 61 4.50 -3.70 -8.42
CA ARG A 61 3.13 -3.25 -8.68
C ARG A 61 2.45 -3.99 -9.82
N THR A 62 3.19 -4.46 -10.82
CA THR A 62 2.61 -5.23 -11.93
C THR A 62 2.14 -6.60 -11.44
N THR A 63 2.97 -7.28 -10.64
CA THR A 63 2.63 -8.57 -10.03
C THR A 63 1.49 -8.40 -9.02
N ILE A 64 1.54 -7.39 -8.16
CA ILE A 64 0.48 -7.07 -7.19
C ILE A 64 -0.86 -6.85 -7.91
N LYS A 65 -0.88 -6.02 -8.95
CA LYS A 65 -2.11 -5.75 -9.72
C LYS A 65 -2.65 -7.00 -10.39
N LYS A 66 -1.79 -7.83 -11.00
CA LYS A 66 -2.23 -9.11 -11.58
C LYS A 66 -2.84 -10.04 -10.54
N THR A 67 -2.27 -10.09 -9.34
CA THR A 67 -2.82 -10.89 -8.24
C THR A 67 -4.16 -10.32 -7.75
N PHE A 68 -4.29 -8.99 -7.63
CA PHE A 68 -5.55 -8.32 -7.33
C PHE A 68 -6.63 -8.70 -8.36
N ASP A 69 -6.36 -8.50 -9.65
CA ASP A 69 -7.30 -8.79 -10.74
C ASP A 69 -7.70 -10.27 -10.76
N ALA A 70 -6.73 -11.17 -10.55
CA ALA A 70 -6.98 -12.60 -10.50
C ALA A 70 -7.85 -13.00 -9.30
N LEU A 71 -7.57 -12.46 -8.10
CA LEU A 71 -8.34 -12.75 -6.89
C LEU A 71 -9.73 -12.15 -6.96
N LEU A 72 -9.86 -10.93 -7.50
CA LEU A 72 -11.14 -10.27 -7.72
C LEU A 72 -12.01 -11.17 -8.60
N LYS A 73 -11.47 -11.60 -9.74
CA LYS A 73 -12.15 -12.50 -10.68
C LYS A 73 -12.46 -13.88 -10.07
N ALA A 74 -11.52 -14.47 -9.33
CA ALA A 74 -11.72 -15.78 -8.70
C ALA A 74 -12.81 -15.76 -7.61
N THR A 75 -13.14 -14.58 -7.09
CA THR A 75 -14.19 -14.36 -6.10
C THR A 75 -15.45 -13.70 -6.68
N GLU A 76 -15.52 -13.48 -7.99
CA GLU A 76 -16.72 -12.96 -8.64
C GLU A 76 -17.89 -13.95 -8.53
N GLY A 77 -19.06 -13.45 -8.15
CA GLY A 77 -20.29 -14.24 -8.05
C GLY A 77 -20.37 -15.16 -6.83
N SER A 78 -19.39 -15.13 -5.93
CA SER A 78 -19.43 -15.80 -4.63
C SER A 78 -19.35 -14.79 -3.48
N THR A 79 -19.80 -15.18 -2.29
CA THR A 79 -19.58 -14.39 -1.09
C THR A 79 -18.10 -14.48 -0.72
N ARG A 80 -17.40 -13.35 -0.73
CA ARG A 80 -16.01 -13.27 -0.28
C ARG A 80 -15.89 -13.61 1.19
N THR A 81 -14.84 -14.34 1.55
CA THR A 81 -14.50 -14.50 2.97
C THR A 81 -13.91 -13.21 3.53
N ALA A 82 -13.94 -13.05 4.86
CA ALA A 82 -13.28 -11.92 5.53
C ALA A 82 -11.79 -11.80 5.14
N SER A 83 -11.10 -12.95 5.03
CA SER A 83 -9.71 -13.03 4.58
C SER A 83 -9.55 -12.50 3.16
N GLN A 84 -10.38 -12.94 2.22
CA GLN A 84 -10.33 -12.50 0.81
C GLN A 84 -10.62 -11.00 0.67
N THR A 85 -11.60 -10.49 1.41
CA THR A 85 -11.91 -9.06 1.43
C THR A 85 -10.71 -8.25 1.93
N SER A 86 -10.10 -8.67 3.05
CA SER A 86 -8.89 -8.03 3.59
C SER A 86 -7.73 -8.04 2.60
N THR A 87 -7.45 -9.20 2.00
CA THR A 87 -6.38 -9.36 1.00
C THR A 87 -6.62 -8.53 -0.25
N LEU A 88 -7.86 -8.45 -0.75
CA LEU A 88 -8.20 -7.60 -1.89
C LEU A 88 -7.97 -6.13 -1.59
N VAL A 89 -8.33 -5.67 -0.39
CA VAL A 89 -8.08 -4.28 0.00
C VAL A 89 -6.58 -3.99 0.09
N GLU A 90 -5.79 -4.86 0.69
CA GLU A 90 -4.33 -4.71 0.77
C GLU A 90 -3.68 -4.68 -0.62
N LEU A 91 -4.00 -5.65 -1.47
CA LEU A 91 -3.50 -5.71 -2.84
C LEU A 91 -3.94 -4.50 -3.66
N GLY A 92 -5.20 -4.08 -3.52
CA GLY A 92 -5.76 -2.92 -4.18
C GLY A 92 -5.01 -1.64 -3.80
N VAL A 93 -4.86 -1.37 -2.51
CA VAL A 93 -4.06 -0.23 -2.00
C VAL A 93 -2.61 -0.28 -2.49
N ALA A 94 -1.98 -1.45 -2.47
CA ALA A 94 -0.60 -1.56 -2.94
C ALA A 94 -0.49 -1.38 -4.47
N ALA A 95 -1.50 -1.80 -5.22
CA ALA A 95 -1.57 -1.66 -6.67
C ALA A 95 -1.80 -0.21 -7.12
N THR A 96 -2.54 0.61 -6.34
CA THR A 96 -2.86 2.01 -6.71
C THR A 96 -1.65 2.93 -6.73
N GLY A 97 -0.60 2.61 -5.98
CA GLY A 97 0.58 3.46 -5.85
C GLY A 97 0.59 4.40 -4.64
N ILE A 98 -0.47 4.35 -3.81
CA ILE A 98 -0.58 5.20 -2.60
C ILE A 98 0.58 4.99 -1.64
N PRO A 99 1.05 3.77 -1.33
CA PRO A 99 2.17 3.60 -0.42
C PRO A 99 3.45 4.28 -0.92
N GLN A 100 3.70 4.25 -2.23
CA GLN A 100 4.85 4.92 -2.85
C GLN A 100 4.70 6.44 -2.80
N LEU A 101 3.47 6.95 -3.01
CA LEU A 101 3.17 8.37 -2.85
C LEU A 101 3.43 8.83 -1.41
N LEU A 102 2.88 8.12 -0.40
CA LEU A 102 3.12 8.42 1.01
C LEU A 102 4.61 8.34 1.36
N THR A 103 5.33 7.34 0.85
CA THR A 103 6.77 7.19 1.06
C THR A 103 7.55 8.38 0.46
N ALA A 104 7.18 8.83 -0.73
CA ALA A 104 7.81 9.98 -1.38
C ALA A 104 7.54 11.29 -0.61
N VAL A 105 6.32 11.50 -0.13
CA VAL A 105 5.94 12.66 0.69
C VAL A 105 6.74 12.70 2.00
N VAL A 106 6.85 11.56 2.69
CA VAL A 106 7.64 11.46 3.92
C VAL A 106 9.13 11.66 3.64
N ALA A 107 9.66 11.10 2.54
CA ALA A 107 11.05 11.29 2.16
C ALA A 107 11.37 12.74 1.77
N ALA A 108 10.37 13.50 1.32
CA ALA A 108 10.49 14.93 1.05
C ALA A 108 10.26 15.81 2.28
N ASP A 109 10.11 15.24 3.49
CA ASP A 109 9.78 15.98 4.72
C ASP A 109 8.50 16.82 4.59
N GLY A 110 7.54 16.34 3.80
CA GLY A 110 6.29 17.06 3.48
C GLY A 110 6.46 18.18 2.44
N ASP A 111 7.65 18.41 1.88
CA ASP A 111 7.88 19.36 0.80
C ASP A 111 7.45 18.78 -0.55
N LEU A 112 6.19 19.03 -0.90
CA LEU A 112 5.59 18.58 -2.14
C LEU A 112 6.07 19.37 -3.36
N GLU A 113 6.69 20.54 -3.19
CA GLU A 113 7.12 21.40 -4.31
C GLU A 113 8.30 20.79 -5.09
N GLY A 114 9.08 19.90 -4.46
CA GLY A 114 10.19 19.19 -5.07
C GLY A 114 9.81 17.85 -5.73
N LEU A 115 8.55 17.43 -5.61
CA LEU A 115 8.07 16.17 -6.16
C LEU A 115 7.46 16.37 -7.55
N ASP A 116 7.83 15.50 -8.49
CA ASP A 116 7.23 15.49 -9.82
C ASP A 116 5.81 14.91 -9.73
N ALA A 117 4.83 15.82 -9.61
CA ALA A 117 3.42 15.47 -9.48
C ALA A 117 2.92 14.67 -10.69
N ASP A 118 3.42 14.95 -11.90
CA ASP A 118 3.03 14.21 -13.11
C ASP A 118 3.60 12.78 -13.07
N ALA A 119 4.84 12.60 -12.63
CA ALA A 119 5.43 11.27 -12.44
C ALA A 119 4.75 10.47 -11.31
N LEU A 120 4.31 11.14 -10.24
CA LEU A 120 3.59 10.51 -9.13
C LEU A 120 2.15 10.12 -9.52
N LEU A 121 1.44 11.00 -10.21
CA LEU A 121 0.04 10.79 -10.61
C LEU A 121 -0.10 9.91 -11.85
N SER A 122 0.85 9.92 -12.79
CA SER A 122 0.86 8.96 -13.90
C SER A 122 1.01 7.51 -13.44
N GLY A 123 1.61 7.32 -12.27
CA GLY A 123 1.68 6.04 -11.59
C GLY A 123 0.42 5.69 -10.80
N PHE A 124 -0.56 6.57 -10.67
CA PHE A 124 -1.75 6.34 -9.85
C PHE A 124 -2.85 5.63 -10.65
N ASP A 125 -3.35 4.49 -10.14
CA ASP A 125 -4.42 3.72 -10.78
C ASP A 125 -5.77 4.03 -10.11
N SER A 126 -6.45 5.07 -10.62
CA SER A 126 -7.73 5.55 -10.07
C SER A 126 -8.85 4.50 -10.15
N ALA A 127 -8.87 3.68 -11.21
CA ALA A 127 -9.86 2.63 -11.37
C ALA A 127 -9.72 1.55 -10.27
N THR A 128 -8.48 1.14 -9.99
CA THR A 128 -8.21 0.19 -8.90
C THR A 128 -8.52 0.80 -7.54
N ALA A 129 -8.25 2.10 -7.35
CA ALA A 129 -8.56 2.79 -6.11
C ALA A 129 -10.07 2.80 -5.82
N LYS A 130 -10.89 3.12 -6.82
CA LYS A 130 -12.36 3.07 -6.71
C LYS A 130 -12.87 1.68 -6.39
N LEU A 131 -12.43 0.66 -7.13
CA LEU A 131 -12.81 -0.73 -6.85
C LEU A 131 -12.41 -1.18 -5.44
N THR A 132 -11.23 -0.74 -4.98
CA THR A 132 -10.76 -1.03 -3.61
C THR A 132 -11.66 -0.39 -2.56
N ALA A 133 -12.09 0.85 -2.81
CA ALA A 133 -13.03 1.57 -1.95
C ALA A 133 -14.40 0.86 -1.90
N ASP A 134 -14.94 0.45 -3.04
CA ASP A 134 -16.20 -0.29 -3.12
C ASP A 134 -16.15 -1.61 -2.32
N ILE A 135 -15.03 -2.34 -2.43
CA ILE A 135 -14.81 -3.58 -1.67
C ILE A 135 -14.75 -3.28 -0.17
N ALA A 136 -14.09 -2.20 0.23
CA ALA A 136 -13.98 -1.80 1.63
C ALA A 136 -15.33 -1.36 2.22
N LEU A 137 -16.14 -0.61 1.47
CA LEU A 137 -17.48 -0.19 1.88
C LEU A 137 -18.45 -1.36 2.02
N ALA A 138 -18.32 -2.36 1.15
CA ALA A 138 -19.14 -3.57 1.19
C ALA A 138 -18.68 -4.59 2.26
N ALA A 139 -17.57 -4.34 2.96
CA ALA A 139 -17.05 -5.25 3.97
C ALA A 139 -17.91 -5.24 5.24
N ASP A 140 -18.07 -6.41 5.87
CA ASP A 140 -18.71 -6.48 7.17
C ASP A 140 -17.87 -5.72 8.23
N PRO A 141 -18.49 -4.96 9.15
CA PRO A 141 -17.78 -4.24 10.20
C PRO A 141 -16.83 -5.14 11.00
N GLY A 142 -15.59 -4.68 11.21
CA GLY A 142 -14.53 -5.43 11.88
C GLY A 142 -13.79 -6.45 11.02
N THR A 143 -14.15 -6.61 9.74
CA THR A 143 -13.36 -7.41 8.78
C THR A 143 -12.03 -6.75 8.43
N LEU A 144 -12.06 -5.43 8.25
CA LEU A 144 -10.90 -4.62 7.91
C LEU A 144 -10.39 -3.86 9.14
N THR A 145 -9.07 -3.67 9.18
CA THR A 145 -8.41 -2.81 10.17
C THR A 145 -8.69 -1.34 9.88
N GLY A 146 -8.52 -0.48 10.90
CA GLY A 146 -8.63 0.96 10.70
C GLY A 146 -7.69 1.48 9.60
N GLN A 147 -6.47 0.93 9.52
CA GLN A 147 -5.49 1.32 8.51
C GLN A 147 -5.95 0.97 7.08
N GLN A 148 -6.61 -0.17 6.89
CA GLN A 148 -7.15 -0.55 5.58
C GLN A 148 -8.25 0.40 5.12
N TYR A 149 -9.16 0.78 6.02
CA TYR A 149 -10.17 1.80 5.73
C TYR A 149 -9.54 3.16 5.39
N ALA A 150 -8.53 3.58 6.15
CA ALA A 150 -7.81 4.83 5.88
C ALA A 150 -7.19 4.86 4.48
N TYR A 151 -6.52 3.77 4.09
CA TYR A 151 -5.88 3.69 2.77
C TYR A 151 -6.89 3.59 1.62
N ALA A 152 -7.99 2.88 1.82
CA ALA A 152 -9.09 2.86 0.84
C ALA A 152 -9.69 4.27 0.66
N ALA A 153 -9.92 5.01 1.77
CA ALA A 153 -10.41 6.38 1.72
C ALA A 153 -9.44 7.32 1.00
N LEU A 154 -8.16 7.28 1.35
CA LEU A 154 -7.11 8.08 0.70
C LEU A 154 -7.01 7.77 -0.80
N GLY A 155 -7.15 6.50 -1.17
CA GLY A 155 -7.19 6.10 -2.57
C GLY A 155 -8.39 6.67 -3.31
N LEU A 156 -9.57 6.61 -2.70
CA LEU A 156 -10.77 7.18 -3.29
C LEU A 156 -10.67 8.70 -3.45
N VAL A 157 -10.17 9.42 -2.43
CA VAL A 157 -9.91 10.86 -2.52
C VAL A 157 -8.92 11.18 -3.64
N GLY A 158 -7.83 10.41 -3.74
CA GLY A 158 -6.86 10.54 -4.85
C GLY A 158 -7.50 10.31 -6.22
N ALA A 159 -8.39 9.33 -6.35
CA ALA A 159 -9.11 9.04 -7.59
C ALA A 159 -10.09 10.15 -7.98
N ILE A 160 -10.83 10.69 -7.01
CA ILE A 160 -11.75 11.81 -7.23
C ILE A 160 -10.96 13.06 -7.66
N GLY A 161 -9.87 13.39 -6.93
CA GLY A 161 -9.02 14.54 -7.25
C GLY A 161 -8.38 14.42 -8.63
N ALA A 162 -7.96 13.21 -9.04
CA ALA A 162 -7.43 12.95 -10.37
C ALA A 162 -8.48 13.17 -11.48
N GLU A 163 -9.74 12.78 -11.25
CA GLU A 163 -10.83 13.00 -12.22
C GLU A 163 -11.31 14.45 -12.27
N ALA A 164 -11.27 15.14 -11.14
CA ALA A 164 -11.62 16.55 -11.04
C ALA A 164 -10.49 17.48 -11.51
N GLU A 165 -9.31 16.94 -11.81
CA GLU A 165 -8.06 17.68 -12.09
C GLU A 165 -7.70 18.71 -10.99
N SER A 166 -8.28 18.57 -9.80
CA SER A 166 -8.11 19.48 -8.67
C SER A 166 -8.60 18.86 -7.37
N PHE A 167 -7.77 18.96 -6.32
CA PHE A 167 -8.15 18.59 -4.95
C PHE A 167 -9.00 19.68 -4.26
N GLU A 168 -8.98 20.91 -4.76
CA GLU A 168 -9.79 22.01 -4.22
C GLU A 168 -11.28 21.86 -4.57
N ALA A 169 -11.61 21.00 -5.54
CA ALA A 169 -12.96 20.70 -5.99
C ALA A 169 -13.59 19.47 -5.32
N LEU A 170 -12.94 18.88 -4.29
CA LEU A 170 -13.43 17.67 -3.63
C LEU A 170 -14.76 17.85 -2.91
N SER A 171 -15.04 19.06 -2.39
CA SER A 171 -16.31 19.35 -1.73
C SER A 171 -17.46 19.29 -2.74
N GLY A 172 -18.34 18.31 -2.56
CA GLY A 172 -19.48 18.04 -3.45
C GLY A 172 -19.15 17.21 -4.69
N ALA A 173 -17.95 16.64 -4.79
CA ALA A 173 -17.59 15.71 -5.85
C ALA A 173 -18.31 14.36 -5.67
N ASP A 174 -18.62 13.70 -6.78
CA ASP A 174 -19.25 12.36 -6.76
C ASP A 174 -18.32 11.35 -6.07
N GLY A 175 -18.88 10.55 -5.14
CA GLY A 175 -18.12 9.60 -4.31
C GLY A 175 -17.40 10.20 -3.10
N ILE A 176 -17.52 11.52 -2.81
CA ILE A 176 -16.89 12.09 -1.62
C ILE A 176 -17.53 11.57 -0.31
N ASP A 177 -18.84 11.33 -0.31
CA ASP A 177 -19.58 10.76 0.83
C ASP A 177 -19.08 9.34 1.18
N ASP A 178 -18.69 8.58 0.17
CA ASP A 178 -18.10 7.25 0.33
C ASP A 178 -16.71 7.32 0.96
N ALA A 179 -15.89 8.30 0.53
CA ALA A 179 -14.59 8.57 1.15
C ALA A 179 -14.74 9.01 2.62
N GLN A 180 -15.70 9.88 2.92
CA GLN A 180 -16.04 10.28 4.30
C GLN A 180 -16.49 9.08 5.15
N THR A 181 -17.28 8.18 4.57
CA THR A 181 -17.73 6.95 5.24
C THR A 181 -16.56 6.05 5.59
N LEU A 182 -15.63 5.84 4.67
CA LEU A 182 -14.42 5.05 4.91
C LEU A 182 -13.51 5.69 5.97
N LEU A 183 -13.36 7.02 5.99
CA LEU A 183 -12.63 7.71 7.06
C LEU A 183 -13.31 7.52 8.42
N GLY A 184 -14.64 7.63 8.48
CA GLY A 184 -15.40 7.37 9.70
C GLY A 184 -15.23 5.95 10.22
N LEU A 185 -15.26 4.94 9.33
CA LEU A 185 -14.98 3.55 9.67
C LEU A 185 -13.54 3.35 10.17
N SER A 186 -12.58 4.05 9.58
CA SER A 186 -11.19 4.04 10.05
C SER A 186 -11.07 4.58 11.48
N ILE A 187 -11.62 5.77 11.74
CA ILE A 187 -11.61 6.41 13.07
C ILE A 187 -12.24 5.47 14.11
N ALA A 188 -13.43 4.94 13.85
CA ALA A 188 -14.12 4.03 14.76
C ALA A 188 -13.33 2.75 15.04
N ALA A 189 -12.61 2.21 14.05
CA ALA A 189 -11.73 1.06 14.25
C ALA A 189 -10.52 1.41 15.13
N TYR A 190 -9.91 2.59 14.96
CA TYR A 190 -8.82 3.04 15.82
C TYR A 190 -9.28 3.28 17.27
N GLU A 191 -10.49 3.82 17.48
CA GLU A 191 -11.10 3.95 18.81
C GLU A 191 -11.33 2.57 19.46
N ALA A 192 -11.88 1.61 18.71
CA ALA A 192 -12.09 0.25 19.19
C ALA A 192 -10.77 -0.47 19.54
N GLU A 193 -9.67 -0.10 18.89
CA GLU A 193 -8.32 -0.59 19.17
C GLU A 193 -7.63 0.16 20.33
N GLY A 194 -8.24 1.23 20.88
CA GLY A 194 -7.66 2.06 21.93
C GLY A 194 -6.45 2.87 21.47
N LYS A 195 -6.47 3.34 20.21
CA LYS A 195 -5.37 4.06 19.55
C LYS A 195 -5.69 5.55 19.31
N GLU A 196 -6.55 6.15 20.12
CA GLU A 196 -6.96 7.57 19.97
C GLU A 196 -5.79 8.56 20.11
N ASP A 197 -4.75 8.17 20.86
CA ASP A 197 -3.55 8.98 21.06
C ASP A 197 -2.51 8.85 19.92
N SER A 198 -2.80 8.05 18.88
CA SER A 198 -1.86 7.85 17.77
C SER A 198 -1.83 9.04 16.80
N GLU A 199 -0.65 9.34 16.25
CA GLU A 199 -0.50 10.38 15.22
C GLU A 199 -1.38 10.09 13.99
N THR A 200 -1.55 8.81 13.64
CA THR A 200 -2.43 8.39 12.55
C THR A 200 -3.89 8.73 12.86
N TYR A 201 -4.35 8.52 14.09
CA TYR A 201 -5.72 8.88 14.47
C TYR A 201 -5.96 10.38 14.32
N GLN A 202 -5.04 11.22 14.81
CA GLN A 202 -5.16 12.68 14.68
C GLN A 202 -5.17 13.13 13.21
N LEU A 203 -4.30 12.54 12.38
CA LEU A 203 -4.28 12.79 10.94
C LEU A 203 -5.64 12.45 10.28
N LEU A 204 -6.29 11.36 10.68
CA LEU A 204 -7.58 10.95 10.12
C LEU A 204 -8.70 11.94 10.50
N ILE A 205 -8.69 12.45 11.73
CA ILE A 205 -9.63 13.50 12.18
C ILE A 205 -9.43 14.78 11.37
N ASP A 206 -8.17 15.23 11.22
CA ASP A 206 -7.85 16.44 10.46
C ASP A 206 -8.26 16.30 8.98
N LEU A 207 -8.03 15.12 8.38
CA LEU A 207 -8.41 14.83 7.01
C LEU A 207 -9.93 14.80 6.84
N GLN A 208 -10.67 14.19 7.77
CA GLN A 208 -12.13 14.19 7.75
C GLN A 208 -12.68 15.63 7.79
N GLY A 209 -12.07 16.50 8.59
CA GLY A 209 -12.44 17.92 8.67
C GLY A 209 -12.16 18.72 7.40
N GLN A 210 -11.24 18.27 6.53
CA GLN A 210 -10.91 18.95 5.27
C GLN A 210 -11.81 18.54 4.10
N ILE A 211 -12.37 17.33 4.14
CA ILE A 211 -13.23 16.81 3.06
C ILE A 211 -14.73 16.97 3.36
N THR A 212 -15.09 17.59 4.49
CA THR A 212 -16.48 17.93 4.89
C THR A 212 -16.82 19.35 4.48
#